data_AF-A0A8H8JEP5-F1
#
_entry.id   AF-A0A8H8JEP5-F1
#
_cell.length_a   1.000
_cell.length_b   1.000
_cell.length_c   1.000
_cell.angle_alpha   90.00
_cell.angle_beta   90.00
_cell.angle_gamma   90.00
#
_symmetry.space_group_name_H-M   'P 1'
#
loop_
_entity.id
_entity.type
_entity.pdbx_description
1 polymer ?
#
loop_
_entity_poly.entity_id
_entity_poly.type
_entity_poly.pdbx_seq_one_letter_code
_entity_poly.pdbx_strand_id
1 'polypeptide(L)'
;MTLRPTVALHGSLPALQPEFYYSDVFLTPLRLDVDKLLTDFVQRLLNKPDQDGLPASSSPTDLTGASAEQNSFEIFKTCWVSNHWRFMHLRCLDAIGRGAFLHVLHRLFLAVRQNVLTGSLIPEAALSYQETYMKLGALYGLYTFYVTQPAQLYRLKQIPIPLDHIQQLFQLPLNFEYPHNLVATHLIATLISNKAFRVLPISGLHPLNPTVLPQTFVAISTTDQDTRPRGPGRVTLTQRLRTAKRAVDELRALLDRDDPHMASQDIAPPPSSVNYTHLRSLMLKAAGPENVADAIRETSQTLEKAEVVLAQEGVAVEVDSEIRGGRLLDLVHEIRE
;
A
#
# COMPACT_ATOMS: atom_id res chain seq x y z
N MET A 1 6.48 19.80 -0.12
CA MET A 1 5.09 19.66 -0.62
C MET A 1 4.20 19.28 0.55
N THR A 2 3.03 19.89 0.67
CA THR A 2 2.03 19.51 1.68
C THR A 2 1.18 18.37 1.11
N LEU A 3 1.09 17.24 1.83
CA LEU A 3 0.10 16.19 1.53
C LEU A 3 -1.27 16.85 1.65
N ARG A 4 -1.90 17.19 0.52
CA ARG A 4 -3.24 17.75 0.52
C ARG A 4 -4.20 16.58 0.44
N PRO A 5 -5.20 16.49 1.32
CA PRO A 5 -6.34 15.62 1.05
C PRO A 5 -6.86 15.98 -0.35
N THR A 6 -6.99 14.99 -1.23
CA THR A 6 -7.68 15.20 -2.50
C THR A 6 -9.07 15.74 -2.15
N VAL A 7 -9.52 16.81 -2.82
CA VAL A 7 -10.81 17.44 -2.55
C VAL A 7 -11.89 16.38 -2.77
N ALA A 8 -12.37 15.80 -1.69
CA ALA A 8 -13.37 14.75 -1.73
C ALA A 8 -14.71 15.41 -2.08
N LEU A 9 -15.39 14.89 -3.10
CA LEU A 9 -16.83 15.06 -3.25
C LEU A 9 -17.48 14.62 -1.92
N HIS A 10 -18.42 15.42 -1.41
CA HIS A 10 -19.07 15.21 -0.12
C HIS A 10 -19.52 13.74 0.02
N GLY A 11 -19.05 13.05 1.07
CA GLY A 11 -19.41 11.66 1.37
C GLY A 11 -18.44 10.58 0.87
N SER A 12 -17.43 10.91 0.06
CA SER A 12 -16.38 9.94 -0.30
C SER A 12 -15.32 9.81 0.79
N LEU A 13 -14.86 8.59 1.06
CA LEU A 13 -13.72 8.34 1.95
C LEU A 13 -12.52 9.15 1.44
N PRO A 14 -11.74 9.80 2.32
CA PRO A 14 -10.59 10.61 1.91
C PRO A 14 -9.60 9.73 1.14
N ALA A 15 -9.55 9.90 -0.19
CA ALA A 15 -8.63 9.18 -1.04
C ALA A 15 -7.21 9.73 -0.83
N LEU A 16 -6.29 8.84 -0.46
CA LEU A 16 -4.89 9.18 -0.31
C LEU A 16 -4.30 9.49 -1.69
N GLN A 17 -3.59 10.61 -1.78
CA GLN A 17 -2.85 10.96 -2.99
C GLN A 17 -1.76 9.91 -3.26
N PRO A 18 -1.51 9.51 -4.52
CA PRO A 18 -0.46 8.55 -4.89
C PRO A 18 0.91 8.87 -4.28
N GLU A 19 1.23 10.17 -4.17
CA GLU A 19 2.46 10.71 -3.61
C GLU A 19 2.69 10.29 -2.15
N PHE A 20 1.62 10.00 -1.39
CA PHE A 20 1.73 9.47 -0.05
C PHE A 20 2.47 8.12 -0.04
N TYR A 21 2.19 7.24 -1.00
CA TYR A 21 2.83 5.92 -1.07
C TYR A 21 4.31 6.01 -1.48
N TYR A 22 4.72 7.13 -2.09
CA TYR A 22 6.12 7.41 -2.40
C TYR A 22 6.82 8.25 -1.32
N SER A 23 6.10 8.61 -0.25
CA SER A 23 6.64 9.41 0.85
C SER A 23 7.43 8.55 1.83
N ASP A 24 8.40 9.17 2.49
CA ASP A 24 9.20 8.52 3.52
C ASP A 24 8.35 8.01 4.69
N VAL A 25 7.27 8.74 5.04
CA VAL A 25 6.33 8.38 6.11
C VAL A 25 5.67 7.03 5.85
N PHE A 26 5.39 6.71 4.58
CA PHE A 26 4.83 5.42 4.21
C PHE A 26 5.91 4.36 4.00
N LEU A 27 7.00 4.73 3.31
CA LEU A 27 8.02 3.78 2.87
C LEU A 27 8.89 3.25 4.01
N THR A 28 9.22 4.07 5.00
CA THR A 28 10.11 3.65 6.10
C THR A 28 9.48 2.54 6.95
N PRO A 29 8.23 2.69 7.46
CA PRO A 29 7.55 1.59 8.15
C PRO A 29 7.40 0.35 7.25
N LEU A 30 7.05 0.56 5.98
CA LEU A 30 6.86 -0.54 5.04
C LEU A 30 8.15 -1.33 4.78
N ARG A 31 9.29 -0.64 4.69
CA ARG A 31 10.62 -1.28 4.59
C ARG A 31 10.91 -2.12 5.83
N LEU A 32 10.68 -1.58 7.02
CA LEU A 32 10.85 -2.32 8.27
C LEU A 32 9.97 -3.56 8.32
N ASP A 33 8.72 -3.48 7.83
CA ASP A 33 7.82 -4.63 7.75
C ASP A 33 8.32 -5.71 6.77
N VAL A 34 8.86 -5.30 5.62
CA VAL A 34 9.49 -6.22 4.65
C VAL A 34 10.73 -6.86 5.27
N ASP A 35 11.62 -6.07 5.87
CA ASP A 35 12.86 -6.54 6.48
C ASP A 35 12.57 -7.50 7.63
N LYS A 36 11.56 -7.20 8.46
CA LYS A 36 11.08 -8.09 9.52
C LYS A 36 10.57 -9.41 8.95
N LEU A 37 9.70 -9.36 7.94
CA LEU A 37 9.17 -10.57 7.29
C LEU A 37 10.32 -11.47 6.77
N LEU A 38 11.32 -10.87 6.12
CA LEU A 38 12.44 -11.60 5.55
C LEU A 38 13.40 -12.11 6.63
N THR A 39 13.65 -11.32 7.68
CA THR A 39 14.46 -11.74 8.82
C THR A 39 13.81 -12.90 9.56
N ASP A 40 12.50 -12.84 9.83
CA ASP A 40 11.74 -13.94 10.44
C ASP A 40 11.81 -15.20 9.58
N PHE A 41 11.69 -15.06 8.25
CA PHE A 41 11.83 -16.17 7.32
C PHE A 41 13.21 -16.83 7.42
N VAL A 42 14.28 -16.04 7.34
CA VAL A 42 15.64 -16.59 7.43
C VAL A 42 15.89 -17.21 8.80
N GLN A 43 15.47 -16.57 9.89
CA GLN A 43 15.61 -17.12 11.23
C GLN A 43 14.89 -18.46 11.38
N ARG A 44 13.66 -18.60 10.89
CA ARG A 44 12.93 -19.89 10.96
C ARG A 44 13.52 -20.96 10.05
N LEU A 45 14.15 -20.55 8.94
CA LEU A 45 14.84 -21.48 8.06
C LEU A 45 16.15 -21.99 8.70
N LEU A 46 16.90 -21.13 9.38
CA LEU A 46 18.16 -21.46 10.05
C LEU A 46 17.99 -22.16 11.40
N ASN A 47 17.01 -21.72 12.20
CA ASN A 47 16.76 -22.26 13.55
C ASN A 47 16.01 -23.58 13.53
N LYS A 48 15.89 -24.23 12.36
CA LYS A 48 15.34 -25.55 12.28
C LYS A 48 16.48 -26.53 12.56
N PRO A 49 16.65 -27.01 13.82
CA PRO A 49 17.59 -28.08 14.05
C PRO A 49 17.16 -29.24 13.15
N ASP A 50 18.12 -29.91 12.52
CA ASP A 50 17.93 -31.21 11.87
C ASP A 50 17.19 -32.12 12.85
N GLN A 51 15.86 -32.10 12.79
CA GLN A 51 14.98 -32.83 13.70
C GLN A 51 14.93 -34.33 13.33
N ASP A 52 15.89 -34.78 12.51
CA ASP A 52 16.20 -36.16 12.19
C ASP A 52 17.48 -36.66 12.90
N GLY A 53 17.85 -36.03 14.03
CA GLY A 53 18.77 -36.63 15.01
C GLY A 53 18.21 -37.87 15.73
N LEU A 54 17.04 -38.38 15.33
CA LEU A 54 16.53 -39.68 15.78
C LEU A 54 17.17 -40.79 14.94
N PRO A 55 17.98 -41.68 15.54
CA PRO A 55 18.56 -42.79 14.81
C PRO A 55 17.44 -43.68 14.26
N ALA A 56 17.51 -43.88 12.94
CA ALA A 56 16.77 -44.84 12.13
C ALA A 56 16.16 -46.01 12.93
N SER A 57 14.92 -45.84 13.39
CA SER A 57 14.03 -46.96 13.67
C SER A 57 13.54 -47.47 12.31
N SER A 58 14.35 -48.32 11.72
CA SER A 58 14.14 -49.04 10.47
C SER A 58 12.76 -49.69 10.38
N SER A 59 11.83 -49.02 9.70
CA SER A 59 10.70 -49.69 9.04
C SER A 59 10.87 -49.50 7.53
N PRO A 60 11.36 -50.53 6.81
CA PRO A 60 11.92 -50.40 5.47
C PRO A 60 10.91 -50.54 4.31
N THR A 61 9.64 -50.18 4.48
CA THR A 61 8.61 -50.56 3.50
C THR A 61 7.86 -49.44 2.79
N ASP A 62 8.08 -48.16 3.12
CA ASP A 62 7.42 -47.06 2.40
C ASP A 62 8.41 -46.32 1.48
N LEU A 63 8.57 -46.85 0.25
CA LEU A 63 9.40 -46.31 -0.84
C LEU A 63 8.86 -45.01 -1.47
N THR A 64 7.93 -44.31 -0.83
CA THR A 64 7.52 -42.96 -1.22
C THR A 64 8.44 -41.92 -0.55
N GLY A 65 9.70 -41.91 -0.98
CA GLY A 65 10.78 -41.03 -0.50
C GLY A 65 10.61 -39.55 -0.89
N ALA A 66 9.52 -38.91 -0.46
CA ALA A 66 9.21 -37.50 -0.70
C ALA A 66 9.00 -36.69 0.60
N SER A 67 9.40 -37.23 1.76
CA SER A 67 8.86 -36.81 3.06
C SER A 67 9.70 -35.81 3.88
N ALA A 68 10.91 -35.42 3.48
CA ALA A 68 11.75 -34.57 4.35
C ALA A 68 12.43 -33.36 3.68
N GLU A 69 12.20 -33.12 2.38
CA GLU A 69 12.56 -31.83 1.78
C GLU A 69 11.49 -30.81 2.15
N GLN A 70 11.56 -30.34 3.38
CA GLN A 70 10.57 -29.44 3.92
C GLN A 70 10.65 -28.11 3.18
N ASN A 71 9.64 -27.88 2.34
CA ASN A 71 9.57 -26.81 1.38
C ASN A 71 9.77 -25.44 2.09
N SER A 72 10.88 -24.77 1.80
CA SER A 72 11.18 -23.40 2.28
C SER A 72 10.03 -22.42 2.01
N PHE A 73 9.24 -22.66 0.96
CA PHE A 73 8.06 -21.88 0.66
C PHE A 73 6.95 -22.05 1.71
N GLU A 74 6.80 -23.24 2.30
CA GLU A 74 5.86 -23.46 3.42
C GLU A 74 6.26 -22.62 4.64
N ILE A 75 7.55 -22.63 4.99
CA ILE A 75 8.09 -21.78 6.06
C ILE A 75 7.78 -20.32 5.75
N PHE A 76 8.05 -19.86 4.53
CA PHE A 76 7.71 -18.51 4.11
C PHE A 76 6.21 -18.19 4.24
N LYS A 77 5.31 -19.09 3.82
CA LYS A 77 3.86 -18.91 3.99
C LYS A 77 3.46 -18.76 5.46
N THR A 78 4.08 -19.51 6.37
CA THR A 78 3.82 -19.33 7.81
C THR A 78 4.27 -17.95 8.30
N CYS A 79 5.45 -17.46 7.85
CA CYS A 79 5.93 -16.12 8.17
C CYS A 79 5.03 -15.03 7.58
N TRP A 80 4.56 -15.22 6.36
CA TRP A 80 3.63 -14.33 5.64
C TRP A 80 2.33 -14.16 6.42
N VAL A 81 1.73 -15.27 6.88
CA VAL A 81 0.50 -15.23 7.67
C VAL A 81 0.76 -14.66 9.06
N SER A 82 1.85 -15.03 9.73
CA SER A 82 2.15 -14.56 11.09
C SER A 82 2.46 -13.06 11.14
N ASN A 83 3.04 -12.51 10.08
CA ASN A 83 3.27 -11.06 9.94
C ASN A 83 2.07 -10.32 9.31
N HIS A 84 0.89 -10.95 9.25
CA HIS A 84 -0.36 -10.38 8.75
C HIS A 84 -0.34 -9.92 7.27
N TRP A 85 0.61 -10.40 6.47
CA TRP A 85 0.75 -9.99 5.06
C TRP A 85 -0.40 -10.48 4.16
N ARG A 86 -1.18 -11.48 4.61
CA ARG A 86 -2.39 -11.95 3.90
C ARG A 86 -3.40 -10.84 3.60
N PHE A 87 -3.45 -9.81 4.44
CA PHE A 87 -4.35 -8.66 4.28
C PHE A 87 -3.66 -7.43 3.69
N MET A 88 -2.39 -7.54 3.30
CA MET A 88 -1.61 -6.39 2.86
C MET A 88 -2.19 -5.78 1.57
N HIS A 89 -2.75 -6.62 0.70
CA HIS A 89 -3.53 -6.15 -0.45
C HIS A 89 -4.73 -5.29 -0.06
N LEU A 90 -5.31 -5.40 1.14
CA LEU A 90 -6.51 -4.66 1.51
C LEU A 90 -6.21 -3.30 2.16
N ARG A 91 -4.93 -2.94 2.34
CA ARG A 91 -4.52 -1.66 2.92
C ARG A 91 -4.87 -0.45 2.06
N CYS A 92 -5.06 -0.65 0.76
CA CYS A 92 -5.48 0.40 -0.17
C CYS A 92 -6.59 -0.12 -1.09
N LEU A 93 -7.76 0.50 -0.97
CA LEU A 93 -8.97 0.15 -1.73
C LEU A 93 -9.24 1.11 -2.89
N ASP A 94 -8.74 2.34 -2.83
CA ASP A 94 -8.87 3.31 -3.91
C ASP A 94 -8.06 2.83 -5.14
N ALA A 95 -8.56 3.02 -6.37
CA ALA A 95 -7.90 2.45 -7.54
C ALA A 95 -6.53 3.10 -7.85
N ILE A 96 -6.43 4.42 -7.66
CA ILE A 96 -5.28 5.21 -8.07
C ILE A 96 -4.10 5.02 -7.11
N GLY A 97 -4.32 5.24 -5.82
CA GLY A 97 -3.37 4.98 -4.75
C GLY A 97 -3.04 3.50 -4.65
N ARG A 98 -3.95 2.58 -4.97
CA ARG A 98 -3.63 1.15 -5.04
C ARG A 98 -2.60 0.86 -6.11
N GLY A 99 -2.68 1.51 -7.28
CA GLY A 99 -1.64 1.40 -8.30
C GLY A 99 -0.26 1.81 -7.76
N ALA A 100 -0.19 2.95 -7.07
CA ALA A 100 1.04 3.44 -6.44
C ALA A 100 1.55 2.50 -5.35
N PHE A 101 0.67 2.06 -4.46
CA PHE A 101 0.96 1.09 -3.39
C PHE A 101 1.53 -0.22 -3.95
N LEU A 102 0.88 -0.81 -4.95
CA LEU A 102 1.33 -2.05 -5.58
C LEU A 102 2.69 -1.84 -6.25
N HIS A 103 2.89 -0.75 -7.00
CA HIS A 103 4.19 -0.45 -7.60
C HIS A 103 5.30 -0.34 -6.56
N VAL A 104 5.05 0.39 -5.46
CA VAL A 104 6.00 0.54 -4.35
C VAL A 104 6.35 -0.82 -3.76
N LEU A 105 5.37 -1.66 -3.45
CA LEU A 105 5.63 -2.93 -2.78
C LEU A 105 6.41 -3.91 -3.65
N HIS A 106 6.04 -4.06 -4.94
CA HIS A 106 6.81 -4.89 -5.86
C HIS A 106 8.24 -4.34 -6.02
N ARG A 107 8.40 -3.01 -6.08
CA ARG A 107 9.71 -2.38 -6.15
C ARG A 107 10.53 -2.61 -4.88
N LEU A 108 9.92 -2.62 -3.70
CA LEU A 108 10.63 -2.91 -2.45
C LEU A 108 11.16 -4.35 -2.43
N PHE A 109 10.36 -5.34 -2.80
CA PHE A 109 10.86 -6.73 -2.92
C PHE A 109 11.98 -6.87 -3.97
N LEU A 110 11.88 -6.15 -5.08
CA LEU A 110 12.97 -6.10 -6.09
C LEU A 110 14.21 -5.34 -5.59
N ALA A 111 14.05 -4.36 -4.70
CA ALA A 111 15.13 -3.52 -4.19
C ALA A 111 15.91 -4.18 -3.05
N VAL A 112 15.27 -4.95 -2.15
CA VAL A 112 15.95 -5.76 -1.13
C VAL A 112 16.98 -6.69 -1.79
N ARG A 113 16.67 -7.12 -3.00
CA ARG A 113 17.56 -7.96 -3.80
C ARG A 113 18.83 -7.24 -4.29
N GLN A 114 18.83 -5.91 -4.36
CA GLN A 114 19.97 -5.10 -4.82
C GLN A 114 20.74 -4.46 -3.67
N ASN A 115 20.01 -3.99 -2.66
CA ASN A 115 20.53 -3.24 -1.54
C ASN A 115 20.33 -4.06 -0.27
N VAL A 116 21.22 -5.03 -0.03
CA VAL A 116 21.45 -5.38 1.38
C VAL A 116 22.20 -4.19 1.96
N LEU A 117 21.44 -3.38 2.70
CA LEU A 117 21.83 -2.22 3.50
C LEU A 117 23.35 -2.03 3.62
N THR A 118 23.90 -1.20 2.73
CA THR A 118 25.31 -0.74 2.71
C THR A 118 25.73 0.08 3.94
N GLY A 119 25.01 0.00 5.05
CA GLY A 119 25.30 0.68 6.31
C GLY A 119 25.50 -0.24 7.51
N SER A 120 25.35 -1.56 7.37
CA SER A 120 25.55 -2.48 8.50
C SER A 120 27.01 -2.96 8.56
N LEU A 121 27.71 -2.61 9.63
CA LEU A 121 29.11 -2.96 9.95
C LEU A 121 29.29 -4.46 10.31
N ILE A 122 28.58 -5.37 9.64
CA ILE A 122 28.69 -6.81 9.90
C ILE A 122 29.75 -7.39 8.94
N PRO A 123 30.64 -8.29 9.41
CA PRO A 123 31.68 -8.89 8.59
C PRO A 123 31.13 -9.60 7.34
N GLU A 124 31.73 -9.32 6.17
CA GLU A 124 31.28 -9.79 4.83
C GLU A 124 31.06 -11.31 4.73
N ALA A 125 31.81 -12.11 5.50
CA ALA A 125 31.77 -13.57 5.39
C ALA A 125 30.50 -14.21 5.99
N ALA A 126 29.97 -13.67 7.10
CA ALA A 126 28.78 -14.23 7.75
C ALA A 126 27.47 -13.72 7.12
N LEU A 127 27.52 -12.57 6.44
CA LEU A 127 26.38 -11.98 5.75
C LEU A 127 25.95 -12.79 4.52
N SER A 128 26.89 -13.44 3.82
CA SER A 128 26.65 -14.10 2.52
C SER A 128 25.46 -15.08 2.54
N TYR A 129 25.35 -15.91 3.59
CA TYR A 129 24.28 -16.91 3.66
C TYR A 129 22.92 -16.26 3.97
N GLN A 130 22.84 -15.45 5.02
CA GLN A 130 21.60 -14.76 5.40
C GLN A 130 21.07 -13.88 4.27
N GLU A 131 21.94 -13.13 3.60
CA GLU A 131 21.57 -12.30 2.46
C GLU A 131 20.98 -13.10 1.30
N THR A 132 21.56 -14.27 1.03
CA THR A 132 21.10 -15.17 -0.01
C THR A 132 19.66 -15.61 0.30
N TYR A 133 19.37 -16.06 1.52
CA TYR A 133 18.00 -16.44 1.89
C TYR A 133 17.03 -15.26 1.99
N MET A 134 17.50 -14.05 2.34
CA MET A 134 16.67 -12.85 2.25
C MET A 134 16.25 -12.58 0.81
N LYS A 135 17.15 -12.75 -0.17
CA LYS A 135 16.80 -12.64 -1.60
C LYS A 135 15.79 -13.71 -2.03
N LEU A 136 15.92 -14.94 -1.51
CA LEU A 136 14.93 -16.01 -1.76
C LEU A 136 13.56 -15.65 -1.18
N GLY A 137 13.52 -15.19 0.07
CA GLY A 137 12.28 -14.73 0.72
C GLY A 137 11.65 -13.55 -0.01
N ALA A 138 12.46 -12.63 -0.54
CA ALA A 138 11.98 -11.50 -1.34
C ALA A 138 11.35 -11.97 -2.66
N LEU A 139 11.93 -12.99 -3.31
CA LEU A 139 11.33 -13.63 -4.49
C LEU A 139 10.00 -14.29 -4.14
N TYR A 140 9.91 -14.99 -2.99
CA TYR A 140 8.65 -15.56 -2.50
C TYR A 140 7.60 -14.49 -2.22
N GLY A 141 7.99 -13.37 -1.61
CA GLY A 141 7.11 -12.23 -1.37
C GLY A 141 6.61 -11.60 -2.67
N LEU A 142 7.50 -11.38 -3.64
CA LEU A 142 7.16 -10.86 -4.95
C LEU A 142 6.16 -11.75 -5.68
N TYR A 143 6.44 -13.06 -5.74
CA TYR A 143 5.57 -14.05 -6.36
C TYR A 143 4.21 -14.13 -5.67
N THR A 144 4.21 -14.32 -4.34
CA THR A 144 2.99 -14.49 -3.55
C THR A 144 2.12 -13.27 -3.72
N PHE A 145 2.67 -12.07 -3.50
CA PHE A 145 1.93 -10.83 -3.63
C PHE A 145 1.39 -10.61 -5.05
N TYR A 146 2.16 -10.92 -6.10
CA TYR A 146 1.67 -10.75 -7.47
C TYR A 146 0.49 -11.69 -7.81
N VAL A 147 0.56 -12.95 -7.38
CA VAL A 147 -0.43 -13.98 -7.68
C VAL A 147 -1.69 -13.83 -6.83
N THR A 148 -1.57 -13.41 -5.56
CA THR A 148 -2.71 -13.30 -4.62
C THR A 148 -3.48 -11.98 -4.71
N GLN A 149 -3.25 -11.17 -5.75
CA GLN A 149 -4.00 -9.92 -5.91
C GLN A 149 -5.51 -10.22 -6.11
N PRO A 150 -6.39 -9.57 -5.33
CA PRO A 150 -7.84 -9.77 -5.46
C PRO A 150 -8.34 -9.28 -6.82
N ALA A 151 -9.16 -10.09 -7.49
CA ALA A 151 -9.68 -9.81 -8.83
C ALA A 151 -10.73 -8.68 -8.85
N GLN A 152 -11.38 -8.42 -7.72
CA GLN A 152 -12.43 -7.41 -7.57
C GLN A 152 -11.88 -5.98 -7.39
N LEU A 153 -10.59 -5.83 -7.13
CA LEU A 153 -9.92 -4.54 -6.97
C LEU A 153 -8.98 -4.29 -8.15
N TYR A 154 -8.51 -3.04 -8.30
CA TYR A 154 -7.50 -2.71 -9.31
C TYR A 154 -6.28 -3.64 -9.16
N ARG A 155 -5.97 -4.41 -10.21
CA ARG A 155 -4.85 -5.35 -10.22
C ARG A 155 -3.72 -4.80 -11.08
N LEU A 156 -2.49 -4.86 -10.55
CA LEU A 156 -1.32 -4.59 -11.35
C LEU A 156 -1.08 -5.77 -12.31
N LYS A 157 -1.30 -5.55 -13.61
CA LYS A 157 -1.11 -6.58 -14.64
C LYS A 157 0.37 -6.91 -14.86
N GLN A 158 1.22 -5.89 -14.88
CA GLN A 158 2.64 -6.03 -15.15
C GLN A 158 3.46 -5.21 -14.16
N ILE A 159 4.51 -5.82 -13.64
CA ILE A 159 5.48 -5.23 -12.72
C ILE A 159 6.54 -4.51 -13.57
N PRO A 160 6.69 -3.19 -13.44
CA PRO A 160 7.78 -2.47 -14.09
C PRO A 160 9.13 -2.92 -13.52
N ILE A 161 10.03 -3.42 -14.38
CA ILE A 161 11.37 -3.85 -13.98
C ILE A 161 12.42 -3.38 -15.01
N PRO A 162 13.50 -2.70 -14.59
CA PRO A 162 14.63 -2.38 -15.47
C PRO A 162 15.30 -3.63 -16.06
N LEU A 163 15.85 -3.51 -17.26
CA LEU A 163 16.48 -4.61 -17.97
C LEU A 163 17.66 -5.24 -17.19
N ASP A 164 18.51 -4.44 -16.58
CA ASP A 164 19.61 -4.93 -15.75
C ASP A 164 19.11 -5.67 -14.50
N HIS A 165 17.99 -5.25 -13.93
CA HIS A 165 17.38 -5.93 -12.77
C HIS A 165 16.79 -7.29 -13.16
N ILE A 166 16.24 -7.43 -14.38
CA ILE A 166 15.73 -8.71 -14.88
C ILE A 166 16.86 -9.70 -15.16
N GLN A 167 17.99 -9.21 -15.70
CA GLN A 167 19.18 -10.03 -15.92
C GLN A 167 19.72 -10.58 -14.61
N GLN A 168 19.82 -9.71 -13.59
CA GLN A 168 20.14 -10.17 -12.24
C GLN A 168 19.12 -11.23 -11.79
N LEU A 169 17.82 -11.03 -12.00
CA LEU A 169 16.76 -11.97 -11.57
C LEU A 169 16.99 -13.38 -12.12
N PHE A 170 17.43 -13.48 -13.37
CA PHE A 170 17.73 -14.77 -13.98
C PHE A 170 19.01 -15.43 -13.46
N GLN A 171 19.94 -14.66 -12.91
CA GLN A 171 21.14 -15.20 -12.26
C GLN A 171 20.87 -15.68 -10.82
N LEU A 172 19.77 -15.25 -10.20
CA LEU A 172 19.50 -15.53 -8.79
C LEU A 172 19.45 -17.03 -8.43
N PRO A 173 18.84 -17.92 -9.24
CA PRO A 173 18.82 -19.35 -8.93
C PRO A 173 20.20 -19.99 -8.80
N LEU A 174 21.21 -19.43 -9.48
CA LEU A 174 22.58 -19.95 -9.45
C LEU A 174 23.26 -19.74 -8.09
N ASN A 175 22.74 -18.82 -7.27
CA ASN A 175 23.28 -18.51 -5.96
C ASN A 175 22.73 -19.43 -4.85
N PHE A 176 21.77 -20.29 -5.17
CA PHE A 176 21.13 -21.16 -4.20
C PHE A 176 21.63 -22.59 -4.32
N GLU A 177 21.77 -23.24 -3.18
CA GLU A 177 21.96 -24.68 -3.12
C GLU A 177 20.63 -25.42 -3.39
N TYR A 178 20.74 -26.68 -3.77
CA TYR A 178 19.58 -27.56 -3.90
C TYR A 178 18.91 -27.76 -2.53
N PRO A 179 17.56 -27.75 -2.42
CA PRO A 179 16.55 -27.68 -3.50
C PRO A 179 16.08 -26.25 -3.84
N HIS A 180 16.60 -25.23 -3.16
CA HIS A 180 16.14 -23.84 -3.27
C HIS A 180 16.32 -23.26 -4.69
N ASN A 181 17.36 -23.68 -5.42
CA ASN A 181 17.60 -23.29 -6.81
C ASN A 181 16.44 -23.69 -7.75
N LEU A 182 15.89 -24.90 -7.60
CA LEU A 182 14.78 -25.39 -8.41
C LEU A 182 13.51 -24.60 -8.14
N VAL A 183 13.24 -24.31 -6.86
CA VAL A 183 12.08 -23.50 -6.47
C VAL A 183 12.21 -22.10 -7.04
N ALA A 184 13.37 -21.45 -6.89
CA ALA A 184 13.60 -20.12 -7.45
C ALA A 184 13.44 -20.10 -8.98
N THR A 185 14.00 -21.11 -9.67
CA THR A 185 13.86 -21.28 -11.12
C THR A 185 12.39 -21.42 -11.52
N HIS A 186 11.63 -22.27 -10.82
CA HIS A 186 10.22 -22.49 -11.09
C HIS A 186 9.38 -21.22 -10.90
N LEU A 187 9.63 -20.45 -9.83
CA LEU A 187 8.91 -19.22 -9.56
C LEU A 187 9.19 -18.15 -10.61
N ILE A 188 10.46 -17.98 -11.00
CA ILE A 188 10.84 -17.04 -12.05
C ILE A 188 10.22 -17.46 -13.39
N ALA A 189 10.30 -18.74 -13.76
CA ALA A 189 9.66 -19.27 -14.96
C ALA A 189 8.14 -19.00 -14.95
N THR A 190 7.48 -19.21 -13.82
CA THR A 190 6.04 -18.95 -13.67
C THR A 190 5.70 -17.46 -13.85
N LEU A 191 6.49 -16.56 -13.28
CA LEU A 191 6.30 -15.11 -13.47
C LEU A 191 6.49 -14.69 -14.93
N ILE A 192 7.46 -15.28 -15.64
CA ILE A 192 7.70 -15.03 -17.07
C ILE A 192 6.54 -15.57 -17.91
N SER A 193 6.10 -16.80 -17.70
CA SER A 193 4.99 -17.43 -18.42
C SER A 193 3.70 -16.62 -18.27
N ASN A 194 3.48 -16.03 -17.10
CA ASN A 194 2.34 -15.16 -16.82
C ASN A 194 2.50 -13.72 -17.37
N LYS A 195 3.60 -13.43 -18.10
CA LYS A 195 3.94 -12.09 -18.60
C LYS A 195 3.89 -11.03 -17.49
N ALA A 196 4.35 -11.41 -16.30
CA ALA A 196 4.24 -10.58 -15.10
C ALA A 196 5.12 -9.32 -15.15
N PHE A 197 6.12 -9.25 -16.03
CA PHE A 197 7.06 -8.14 -16.09
C PHE A 197 6.84 -7.24 -17.29
N ARG A 198 6.87 -5.92 -17.06
CA ARG A 198 7.03 -4.90 -18.09
C ARG A 198 8.49 -4.46 -18.07
N VAL A 199 9.23 -4.88 -19.08
CA VAL A 199 10.65 -4.53 -19.22
C VAL A 199 10.78 -3.03 -19.49
N LEU A 200 11.57 -2.37 -18.65
CA LEU A 200 11.96 -0.98 -18.80
C LEU A 200 13.41 -0.89 -19.29
N PRO A 201 13.86 0.27 -19.77
CA PRO A 201 15.27 0.54 -20.02
C PRO A 201 16.16 0.23 -18.81
N ILE A 202 17.47 0.23 -19.01
CA ILE A 202 18.45 0.04 -17.93
C ILE A 202 18.25 1.07 -16.81
N SER A 203 18.49 0.66 -15.56
CA SER A 203 18.25 1.46 -14.35
C SER A 203 18.97 2.81 -14.34
N GLY A 204 20.15 2.90 -14.96
CA GLY A 204 20.93 4.13 -15.12
C GLY A 204 20.24 5.22 -15.96
N LEU A 205 19.21 4.87 -16.74
CA LEU A 205 18.36 5.84 -17.44
C LEU A 205 17.14 6.28 -16.62
N HIS A 206 17.08 5.89 -15.35
CA HIS A 206 16.04 6.31 -14.42
C HIS A 206 14.59 6.08 -14.89
N PRO A 207 14.26 4.91 -15.50
CA PRO A 207 12.97 4.70 -16.17
C PRO A 207 11.79 4.48 -15.21
N LEU A 208 12.04 4.36 -13.91
CA LEU A 208 11.02 4.18 -12.90
C LEU A 208 10.41 5.53 -12.52
N ASN A 209 9.11 5.55 -12.27
CA ASN A 209 8.40 6.72 -11.76
C ASN A 209 7.75 6.40 -10.40
N PRO A 210 8.17 7.04 -9.30
CA PRO A 210 9.28 7.99 -9.22
C PRO A 210 10.65 7.30 -9.40
N THR A 211 11.68 8.05 -9.81
CA THR A 211 13.01 7.49 -10.05
C THR A 211 13.65 6.95 -8.78
N VAL A 212 13.52 7.65 -7.66
CA VAL A 212 14.10 7.31 -6.36
C VAL A 212 12.99 7.21 -5.32
N LEU A 213 13.10 6.26 -4.39
CA LEU A 213 12.22 6.11 -3.24
C LEU A 213 13.03 6.28 -1.94
N PRO A 214 12.57 7.10 -0.98
CA PRO A 214 11.39 7.98 -1.03
C PRO A 214 11.56 9.17 -1.99
N GLN A 215 10.47 9.61 -2.61
CA GLN A 215 10.46 10.80 -3.47
C GLN A 215 10.29 12.08 -2.65
N THR A 216 9.47 12.00 -1.60
CA THR A 216 9.21 13.13 -0.71
C THR A 216 9.68 12.77 0.69
N PHE A 217 10.60 13.58 1.20
CA PHE A 217 10.86 13.65 2.62
C PHE A 217 9.83 14.63 3.19
N VAL A 218 9.06 14.17 4.17
CA VAL A 218 8.31 15.12 5.00
C VAL A 218 9.36 15.80 5.86
N ALA A 219 9.95 16.87 5.33
CA ALA A 219 10.60 17.84 6.18
C ALA A 219 9.49 18.36 7.09
N ILE A 220 9.48 17.89 8.34
CA ILE A 220 8.77 18.57 9.41
C ILE A 220 9.52 19.89 9.53
N SER A 221 9.19 20.84 8.66
CA SER A 221 9.70 22.20 8.72
C SER A 221 9.14 22.80 10.00
N THR A 222 9.87 22.59 11.10
CA THR A 222 9.78 23.35 12.33
C THR A 222 10.29 24.78 12.13
N THR A 223 10.73 25.14 10.92
CA THR A 223 11.16 26.48 10.58
C THR A 223 9.95 27.42 10.56
N ASP A 224 9.90 28.30 11.57
CA ASP A 224 8.99 29.43 11.83
C ASP A 224 8.85 30.47 10.69
N GLN A 225 9.20 30.13 9.44
CA GLN A 225 9.26 31.10 8.34
C GLN A 225 7.90 31.42 7.68
N ASP A 226 6.82 30.73 8.07
CA ASP A 226 5.45 31.04 7.62
C ASP A 226 4.65 31.85 8.68
N THR A 227 5.32 32.80 9.36
CA THR A 227 4.67 33.74 10.29
C THR A 227 3.99 34.92 9.60
N ARG A 228 4.05 35.04 8.27
CA ARG A 228 3.32 36.11 7.59
C ARG A 228 1.82 35.76 7.53
N PRO A 229 0.93 36.53 8.18
CA PRO A 229 -0.49 36.22 8.22
C PRO A 229 -1.08 36.33 6.82
N ARG A 230 -1.32 35.19 6.18
CA ARG A 230 -2.05 35.11 4.90
C ARG A 230 -3.55 35.25 5.17
N GLY A 231 -3.97 36.50 5.39
CA GLY A 231 -5.37 36.94 5.41
C GLY A 231 -6.20 36.47 6.61
N PRO A 232 -7.21 37.25 7.03
CA PRO A 232 -8.15 36.85 8.06
C PRO A 232 -8.99 35.66 7.57
N GLY A 233 -9.05 34.59 8.36
CA GLY A 233 -9.94 33.44 8.13
C GLY A 233 -9.28 32.15 7.61
N ARG A 234 -8.02 32.17 7.16
CA ARG A 234 -7.31 30.93 6.82
C ARG A 234 -6.68 30.31 8.07
N VAL A 235 -7.18 29.14 8.45
CA VAL A 235 -6.58 28.30 9.49
C VAL A 235 -5.11 28.05 9.14
N THR A 236 -4.21 28.59 9.95
CA THR A 236 -2.76 28.48 9.70
C THR A 236 -2.33 27.01 9.78
N LEU A 237 -1.23 26.66 9.09
CA LEU A 237 -0.64 25.33 9.17
C LEU A 237 -0.36 24.95 10.63
N THR A 238 0.14 25.89 11.43
CA THR A 238 0.38 25.75 12.87
C THR A 238 -0.89 25.43 13.65
N GLN A 239 -2.01 26.06 13.33
CA GLN A 239 -3.29 25.75 13.97
C GLN A 239 -3.77 24.36 13.57
N ARG A 240 -3.66 23.96 12.29
CA ARG A 240 -3.96 22.58 11.85
C ARG A 240 -3.09 21.54 12.55
N LEU A 241 -1.78 21.81 12.68
CA LEU A 241 -0.82 20.92 13.34
C LEU A 241 -1.10 20.82 14.83
N ARG A 242 -1.48 21.92 15.49
CA ARG A 242 -1.88 21.94 16.89
C ARG A 242 -3.20 21.18 17.11
N THR A 243 -4.17 21.31 16.20
CA THR A 243 -5.42 20.54 16.25
C THR A 243 -5.17 19.05 16.02
N ALA A 244 -4.33 18.69 15.03
CA ALA A 244 -3.96 17.31 14.77
C ALA A 244 -3.20 16.69 15.94
N LYS A 245 -2.26 17.44 16.54
CA LYS A 245 -1.54 16.99 17.74
C LYS A 245 -2.49 16.75 18.91
N ARG A 246 -3.43 17.67 19.19
CA ARG A 246 -4.45 17.47 20.23
C ARG A 246 -5.28 16.21 19.97
N ALA A 247 -5.72 15.99 18.73
CA ALA A 247 -6.47 14.78 18.39
C ALA A 247 -5.66 13.49 18.61
N VAL A 248 -4.35 13.50 18.30
CA VAL A 248 -3.47 12.36 18.55
C VAL A 248 -3.23 12.16 20.05
N ASP A 249 -3.03 13.23 20.80
CA ASP A 249 -2.83 13.17 22.25
C ASP A 249 -4.11 12.70 22.96
N GLU A 250 -5.30 13.09 22.50
CA GLU A 250 -6.59 12.58 22.96
C GLU A 250 -6.77 11.09 22.65
N LEU A 251 -6.41 10.64 21.44
CA LEU A 251 -6.44 9.22 21.07
C LEU A 251 -5.49 8.38 21.92
N ARG A 252 -4.28 8.89 22.21
CA ARG A 252 -3.34 8.23 23.12
C ARG A 252 -3.90 8.18 24.54
N ALA A 253 -4.43 9.29 25.04
CA ALA A 253 -5.07 9.32 26.35
C ALA A 253 -6.24 8.35 26.46
N LEU A 254 -6.98 8.10 25.38
CA LEU A 254 -8.04 7.07 25.32
C LEU A 254 -7.49 5.64 25.30
N LEU A 255 -6.35 5.41 24.62
CA LEU A 255 -5.69 4.10 24.58
C LEU A 255 -4.99 3.76 25.90
N ASP A 256 -4.40 4.76 26.56
CA ASP A 256 -3.71 4.63 27.86
C ASP A 256 -4.70 4.62 29.03
N ARG A 257 -5.97 4.99 28.79
CA ARG A 257 -7.02 4.79 29.75
C ARG A 257 -7.28 3.29 29.83
N ASP A 258 -6.62 2.65 30.78
CA ASP A 258 -6.99 1.33 31.30
C ASP A 258 -8.38 1.42 31.96
N ASP A 259 -9.40 1.71 31.16
CA ASP A 259 -10.78 1.80 31.61
C ASP A 259 -11.29 0.34 31.68
N PRO A 260 -11.49 -0.23 32.90
CA PRO A 260 -11.96 -1.60 33.05
C PRO A 260 -13.37 -1.81 32.46
N HIS A 261 -14.05 -0.73 32.04
CA HIS A 261 -15.31 -0.77 31.31
C HIS A 261 -15.19 -1.03 29.80
N MET A 262 -14.00 -0.88 29.19
CA MET A 262 -13.78 -1.29 27.78
C MET A 262 -13.42 -2.77 27.65
N ALA A 263 -13.01 -3.43 28.75
CA ALA A 263 -12.69 -4.86 28.77
C ALA A 263 -13.93 -5.78 28.74
N SER A 264 -15.15 -5.23 28.77
CA SER A 264 -16.40 -6.02 28.73
C SER A 264 -17.55 -5.28 28.06
N GLN A 265 -17.28 -4.45 27.05
CA GLN A 265 -18.29 -4.31 26.01
C GLN A 265 -18.23 -5.60 25.21
N ASP A 266 -19.18 -6.50 25.51
CA ASP A 266 -19.56 -7.60 24.64
C ASP A 266 -19.36 -7.15 23.20
N ILE A 267 -18.38 -7.74 22.52
CA ILE A 267 -18.15 -7.53 21.10
C ILE A 267 -19.43 -8.00 20.46
N ALA A 268 -20.36 -7.07 20.25
CA ALA A 268 -21.63 -7.36 19.63
C ALA A 268 -21.25 -8.05 18.31
N PRO A 269 -21.79 -9.25 18.05
CA PRO A 269 -21.47 -9.98 16.84
C PRO A 269 -21.64 -9.01 15.66
N PRO A 270 -20.69 -9.00 14.71
CA PRO A 270 -20.73 -8.06 13.60
C PRO A 270 -22.14 -8.06 13.00
N PRO A 271 -22.74 -6.87 12.78
CA PRO A 271 -24.12 -6.78 12.35
C PRO A 271 -24.32 -7.70 11.15
N SER A 272 -25.29 -8.61 11.25
CA SER A 272 -25.60 -9.54 10.16
C SER A 272 -25.81 -8.77 8.86
N SER A 273 -25.56 -9.39 7.71
CA SER A 273 -25.78 -8.73 6.41
C SER A 273 -27.20 -8.16 6.28
N VAL A 274 -28.16 -8.80 6.93
CA VAL A 274 -29.57 -8.38 7.02
C VAL A 274 -29.73 -7.09 7.83
N ASN A 275 -29.00 -6.94 8.94
CA ASN A 275 -29.01 -5.69 9.72
C ASN A 275 -28.38 -4.53 8.94
N TYR A 276 -27.34 -4.80 8.16
CA TYR A 276 -26.71 -3.79 7.31
C TYR A 276 -27.65 -3.33 6.18
N THR A 277 -28.32 -4.25 5.49
CA THR A 277 -29.27 -3.88 4.43
C THR A 277 -30.47 -3.14 4.97
N HIS A 278 -30.97 -3.52 6.16
CA HIS A 278 -32.04 -2.81 6.83
C HIS A 278 -31.63 -1.37 7.22
N LEU A 279 -30.46 -1.21 7.86
CA LEU A 279 -29.91 0.10 8.23
C LEU A 279 -29.67 0.97 6.99
N ARG A 280 -29.13 0.41 5.91
CA ARG A 280 -28.95 1.10 4.63
C ARG A 280 -30.28 1.57 4.06
N SER A 281 -31.33 0.75 4.10
CA SER A 281 -32.68 1.14 3.67
C SER A 281 -33.23 2.29 4.54
N LEU A 282 -33.00 2.22 5.85
CA LEU A 282 -33.42 3.25 6.80
C LEU A 282 -32.70 4.57 6.54
N MET A 283 -31.40 4.53 6.28
CA MET A 283 -30.62 5.72 5.91
C MET A 283 -31.04 6.29 4.57
N LEU A 284 -31.33 5.46 3.56
CA LEU A 284 -31.87 5.92 2.27
C LEU A 284 -33.25 6.56 2.41
N LYS A 285 -34.09 6.01 3.30
CA LYS A 285 -35.42 6.57 3.59
C LYS A 285 -35.34 7.88 4.39
N ALA A 286 -34.38 7.97 5.32
CA ALA A 286 -34.15 9.15 6.15
C ALA A 286 -33.45 10.29 5.39
N ALA A 287 -32.56 9.96 4.45
CA ALA A 287 -31.95 10.92 3.54
C ALA A 287 -32.98 11.57 2.59
N GLY A 288 -34.14 10.93 2.43
CA GLY A 288 -35.16 11.36 1.47
C GLY A 288 -34.69 11.16 0.02
N PRO A 289 -35.58 11.34 -0.97
CA PRO A 289 -35.12 11.53 -2.34
C PRO A 289 -34.31 12.83 -2.35
N GLU A 290 -33.00 12.74 -2.63
CA GLU A 290 -32.23 13.93 -2.98
C GLU A 290 -32.99 14.62 -4.12
N ASN A 291 -33.60 15.78 -3.82
CA ASN A 291 -34.27 16.55 -4.83
C ASN A 291 -33.18 17.18 -5.69
N VAL A 292 -32.80 16.45 -6.74
CA VAL A 292 -31.74 16.84 -7.68
C VAL A 292 -31.96 18.28 -8.17
N ALA A 293 -33.21 18.71 -8.31
CA ALA A 293 -33.55 20.09 -8.66
C ALA A 293 -33.16 21.12 -7.58
N ASP A 294 -33.30 20.78 -6.30
CA ASP A 294 -32.88 21.66 -5.20
C ASP A 294 -31.34 21.73 -5.10
N ALA A 295 -30.66 20.59 -5.27
CA ALA A 295 -29.19 20.54 -5.30
C ALA A 295 -28.62 21.33 -6.49
N ILE A 296 -29.22 21.21 -7.68
CA ILE A 296 -28.85 22.02 -8.85
C ILE A 296 -29.07 23.51 -8.55
N ARG A 297 -30.24 23.88 -8.01
CA ARG A 297 -30.56 25.27 -7.67
C ARG A 297 -29.57 25.87 -6.67
N GLU A 298 -29.21 25.13 -5.62
CA GLU A 298 -28.22 25.57 -4.63
C GLU A 298 -26.83 25.75 -5.25
N THR A 299 -26.41 24.82 -6.11
CA THR A 299 -25.12 24.89 -6.79
C THR A 299 -25.05 26.08 -7.74
N SER A 300 -26.10 26.33 -8.52
CA SER A 300 -26.22 27.49 -9.42
C SER A 300 -26.17 28.82 -8.65
N GLN A 301 -26.92 28.94 -7.55
CA GLN A 301 -26.88 30.14 -6.70
C GLN A 301 -25.51 30.38 -6.08
N THR A 302 -24.79 29.31 -5.74
CA THR A 302 -23.44 29.42 -5.16
C THR A 302 -22.42 29.87 -6.21
N LEU A 303 -22.57 29.41 -7.45
CA LEU A 303 -21.76 29.87 -8.60
C LEU A 303 -22.01 31.34 -8.93
N GLU A 304 -23.28 31.78 -8.97
CA GLU A 304 -23.62 33.20 -9.19
C GLU A 304 -23.00 34.10 -8.12
N LYS A 305 -23.08 33.70 -6.84
CA LYS A 305 -22.44 34.44 -5.75
C LYS A 305 -20.92 34.50 -5.92
N ALA A 306 -20.29 33.40 -6.33
CA ALA A 306 -18.86 33.36 -6.56
C ALA A 306 -18.42 34.28 -7.73
N GLU A 307 -19.20 34.31 -8.81
CA GLU A 307 -18.96 35.23 -9.94
C GLU A 307 -19.05 36.70 -9.50
N VAL A 308 -20.05 37.06 -8.69
CA VAL A 308 -20.19 38.43 -8.17
C VAL A 308 -18.96 38.83 -7.34
N VAL A 309 -18.47 37.93 -6.48
CA VAL A 309 -17.27 38.17 -5.67
C VAL A 309 -16.02 38.31 -6.56
N LEU A 310 -15.87 37.44 -7.57
CA LEU A 310 -14.72 37.49 -8.49
C LEU A 310 -14.72 38.75 -9.36
N ALA A 311 -15.90 39.21 -9.80
CA ALA A 311 -16.05 40.45 -10.54
C ALA A 311 -15.68 41.68 -9.69
N GLN A 312 -16.02 41.67 -8.39
CA GLN A 312 -15.62 42.74 -7.46
C GLN A 312 -14.10 42.81 -7.25
N GLU A 313 -13.42 41.67 -7.33
CA GLU A 313 -11.95 41.56 -7.23
C GLU A 313 -11.23 41.84 -8.56
N GLY A 314 -11.96 42.22 -9.62
CA GLY A 314 -11.38 42.51 -10.94
C GLY A 314 -10.90 41.27 -11.71
N VAL A 315 -11.32 40.07 -11.29
CA VAL A 315 -10.99 38.82 -11.97
C VAL A 315 -12.15 38.46 -12.91
N ALA A 316 -11.93 38.64 -14.21
CA ALA A 316 -12.87 38.18 -15.22
C ALA A 316 -12.82 36.65 -15.30
N VAL A 317 -13.90 35.98 -14.89
CA VAL A 317 -14.10 34.55 -15.08
C VAL A 317 -15.28 34.38 -16.02
N GLU A 318 -15.00 33.92 -17.25
CA GLU A 318 -16.02 33.41 -18.14
C GLU A 318 -16.41 32.00 -17.68
N VAL A 319 -17.61 31.88 -17.11
CA VAL A 319 -18.23 30.57 -16.87
C VAL A 319 -18.98 30.18 -18.13
N ASP A 320 -18.71 28.97 -18.61
CA ASP A 320 -19.34 28.44 -19.81
C ASP A 320 -20.87 28.48 -19.70
N SER A 321 -21.53 28.97 -20.74
CA SER A 321 -22.97 29.19 -20.76
C SER A 321 -23.78 27.89 -20.59
N GLU A 322 -23.19 26.74 -20.94
CA GLU A 322 -23.79 25.42 -20.75
C GLU A 322 -23.86 25.01 -19.27
N ILE A 323 -22.88 25.43 -18.46
CA ILE A 323 -22.86 25.21 -17.01
C ILE A 323 -23.97 26.03 -16.33
N ARG A 324 -24.23 27.26 -16.81
CA ARG A 324 -25.33 28.10 -16.32
C ARG A 324 -26.72 27.54 -16.62
N GLY A 325 -26.86 26.77 -17.70
CA GLY A 325 -28.14 26.17 -18.10
C GLY A 325 -28.57 24.96 -17.27
N GLY A 326 -27.80 24.54 -16.26
CA GLY A 326 -28.11 23.36 -15.46
C GLY A 326 -27.92 22.02 -16.19
N ARG A 327 -27.29 22.02 -17.38
CA ARG A 327 -27.07 20.83 -18.22
C ARG A 327 -25.86 19.99 -17.82
N LEU A 328 -25.32 20.20 -16.62
CA LEU A 328 -24.12 19.50 -16.15
C LEU A 328 -24.30 17.97 -16.11
N LEU A 329 -25.54 17.50 -15.95
CA LEU A 329 -25.87 16.07 -15.93
C LEU A 329 -26.03 15.47 -17.34
N ASP A 330 -26.39 16.27 -18.34
CA ASP A 330 -26.50 15.81 -19.73
C ASP A 330 -25.09 15.47 -20.28
N LEU A 331 -24.07 16.26 -19.92
CA LEU A 331 -22.66 15.98 -20.20
C LEU A 331 -22.15 14.67 -19.56
N VAL A 332 -22.69 14.28 -18.41
CA VAL A 332 -22.31 13.02 -17.74
C VAL A 332 -22.99 11.81 -18.39
N HIS A 333 -24.19 12.01 -18.95
CA HIS A 333 -24.87 10.98 -19.73
C HIS A 333 -24.22 10.74 -21.10
N GLU A 334 -23.73 11.78 -21.76
CA GLU A 334 -23.09 11.69 -23.07
C GLU A 334 -21.71 11.00 -23.04
N ILE A 335 -21.02 11.01 -21.89
CA ILE A 335 -19.72 10.32 -21.71
C ILE A 335 -19.90 8.81 -21.44
N ARG A 336 -21.14 8.33 -21.26
CA ARG A 336 -21.44 6.95 -20.86
C ARG A 336 -21.92 6.04 -21.99
N GLU A 337 -22.03 6.56 -23.21
CA GLU A 337 -22.21 5.80 -24.46
C GLU A 337 -20.87 5.58 -25.18
#